data_AF-A0A0S8G052-F1
#
_entry.id   AF-A0A0S8G052-F1
#
_cell.length_a   1.000
_cell.length_b   1.000
_cell.length_c   1.000
_cell.angle_alpha   90.00
_cell.angle_beta   90.00
_cell.angle_gamma   90.00
#
_symmetry.space_group_name_H-M   'P 1'
#
loop_
_entity.id
_entity.type
_entity.pdbx_description
1 polymer ?
#
loop_
_entity_poly.entity_id
_entity_poly.type
_entity_poly.pdbx_seq_one_letter_code
_entity_poly.pdbx_strand_id
1 'polypeptide(L)'
;MKPGQDQGSDTEGPARRVGCRGVAIGAACLLLLILLLLPLLPLHDRTPPKAWSINNLKQLGLFIHMYSFGSDAIPPSLTGLYPDPCNTLELFLDPLDESPPLRGPRSIRCSYEYVGPLPFDCVGGAIIAYSRRGIHKGGRVVLYGNGAVRWRTEDQLSSPAPAGEFPSLRNSYELLISDCGERLSEERKAALRRFYEIEP
;
A
#
# COMPACT_ATOMS: atom_id res chain seq x y z
N MET A 1 -54.63 41.24 -63.70
CA MET A 1 -55.58 40.68 -62.71
C MET A 1 -54.98 40.83 -61.31
N LYS A 2 -55.52 41.76 -60.52
CA LYS A 2 -55.59 41.70 -59.03
C LYS A 2 -56.80 40.79 -58.68
N PRO A 3 -57.09 40.47 -57.40
CA PRO A 3 -56.27 39.98 -56.29
C PRO A 3 -56.89 38.68 -55.68
N GLY A 4 -56.19 38.02 -54.76
CA GLY A 4 -56.73 36.91 -53.96
C GLY A 4 -56.29 37.06 -52.51
N GLN A 5 -57.10 37.76 -51.71
CA GLN A 5 -57.06 37.71 -50.25
C GLN A 5 -57.61 36.35 -49.82
N ASP A 6 -56.90 35.64 -48.94
CA ASP A 6 -57.59 34.79 -47.98
C ASP A 6 -56.95 34.92 -46.60
N GLN A 7 -57.83 35.10 -45.62
CA GLN A 7 -57.55 35.51 -44.25
C GLN A 7 -57.41 34.25 -43.40
N GLY A 8 -56.16 33.87 -43.10
CA GLY A 8 -55.85 32.89 -42.06
C GLY A 8 -55.94 33.57 -40.69
N SER A 9 -56.98 33.23 -39.93
CA SER A 9 -57.26 33.73 -38.59
C SER A 9 -56.23 33.26 -37.57
N ASP A 10 -55.40 34.18 -37.08
CA ASP A 10 -54.53 34.00 -35.91
C ASP A 10 -55.37 33.96 -34.63
N THR A 11 -55.77 32.76 -34.20
CA THR A 11 -56.23 32.53 -32.84
C THR A 11 -55.02 32.26 -31.95
N GLU A 12 -54.35 33.33 -31.51
CA GLU A 12 -53.38 33.26 -30.40
C GLU A 12 -54.13 32.95 -29.09
N GLY A 13 -54.14 31.68 -28.71
CA GLY A 13 -54.59 31.25 -27.38
C GLY A 13 -53.62 31.75 -26.31
N PRO A 14 -54.11 32.17 -25.12
CA PRO A 14 -53.26 32.66 -24.04
C PRO A 14 -52.34 31.53 -23.56
N ALA A 15 -51.07 31.60 -23.96
CA ALA A 15 -50.01 30.73 -23.48
C ALA A 15 -49.91 30.87 -21.95
N ARG A 16 -50.47 29.86 -21.25
CA ARG A 16 -50.45 29.73 -19.81
C ARG A 16 -49.00 29.75 -19.32
N ARG A 17 -48.56 30.91 -18.80
CA ARG A 17 -47.33 31.07 -18.02
C ARG A 17 -47.50 30.41 -16.64
N VAL A 18 -47.74 29.11 -16.62
CA VAL A 18 -47.79 28.28 -15.42
C VAL A 18 -46.63 27.31 -15.55
N GLY A 19 -45.53 27.54 -14.84
CA GLY A 19 -44.49 26.51 -14.73
C GLY A 19 -43.12 26.92 -14.24
N CYS A 20 -42.62 28.14 -14.48
CA CYS A 20 -41.18 28.39 -14.24
C CYS A 20 -40.81 28.73 -12.79
N ARG A 21 -41.74 29.23 -11.97
CA ARG A 21 -41.41 29.66 -10.58
C ARG A 21 -41.22 28.49 -9.60
N GLY A 22 -41.96 27.39 -9.77
CA GLY A 22 -41.81 26.21 -8.90
C GLY A 22 -40.48 25.48 -9.10
N VAL A 23 -39.98 25.44 -10.34
CA VAL A 23 -38.73 24.75 -10.67
C VAL A 23 -37.52 25.46 -10.06
N ALA A 24 -37.51 26.80 -10.06
CA ALA A 24 -36.41 27.58 -9.49
C ALA A 24 -36.27 27.38 -7.97
N ILE A 25 -37.40 27.31 -7.25
CA ILE A 25 -37.41 27.11 -5.79
C ILE A 25 -36.91 25.70 -5.44
N GLY A 26 -37.36 24.68 -6.18
CA GLY A 26 -36.90 23.30 -5.98
C GLY A 26 -35.39 23.14 -6.18
N ALA A 27 -34.84 23.76 -7.23
CA ALA A 27 -33.40 23.74 -7.51
C ALA A 27 -32.60 24.43 -6.40
N ALA A 28 -33.05 25.59 -5.91
CA ALA A 28 -32.39 26.31 -4.82
C ALA A 28 -32.38 25.50 -3.51
N CYS A 29 -33.49 24.84 -3.16
CA CYS A 29 -33.57 23.99 -1.98
C CYS A 29 -32.64 22.77 -2.07
N LEU A 30 -32.53 22.13 -3.24
CA LEU A 30 -31.63 21.00 -3.45
C LEU A 30 -30.15 21.41 -3.32
N LEU A 31 -29.79 22.55 -3.91
CA LEU A 31 -28.42 23.07 -3.87
C LEU A 31 -28.03 23.47 -2.44
N LEU A 32 -28.96 24.09 -1.71
CA LEU A 32 -28.79 24.40 -0.29
C LEU A 32 -28.61 23.12 0.54
N LEU A 33 -29.42 22.08 0.30
CA LEU A 33 -29.31 20.78 0.98
C LEU A 33 -27.94 20.13 0.73
N ILE A 34 -27.45 20.12 -0.52
CA ILE A 34 -26.14 19.58 -0.87
C ILE A 34 -25.01 20.33 -0.14
N LEU A 35 -25.07 21.66 -0.12
CA LEU A 35 -24.08 22.48 0.58
C LEU A 35 -24.12 22.25 2.10
N LEU A 36 -25.30 22.02 2.67
CA LEU A 36 -25.48 21.73 4.09
C LEU A 36 -24.94 20.33 4.46
N LEU A 37 -24.99 19.38 3.52
CA LEU A 37 -24.49 18.03 3.69
C LEU A 37 -22.98 17.90 3.42
N LEU A 38 -22.37 18.80 2.63
CA LEU A 38 -20.95 18.77 2.28
C LEU A 38 -19.98 18.72 3.48
N PRO A 39 -20.15 19.54 4.55
CA PRO A 39 -19.28 19.46 5.73
C PRO A 39 -19.57 18.26 6.65
N LEU A 40 -20.74 17.61 6.47
CA LEU A 40 -21.10 16.39 7.19
C LEU A 40 -20.58 15.12 6.50
N LEU A 41 -20.16 15.22 5.23
CA LEU A 41 -19.37 14.18 4.62
C LEU A 41 -18.04 14.18 5.36
N PRO A 42 -17.65 13.07 6.03
CA PRO A 42 -16.28 12.95 6.47
C PRO A 42 -15.44 13.08 5.21
N LEU A 43 -14.71 14.20 5.08
CA LEU A 43 -13.55 14.27 4.22
C LEU A 43 -12.65 13.17 4.76
N HIS A 44 -12.85 11.95 4.27
CA HIS A 44 -12.06 10.80 4.64
C HIS A 44 -10.63 11.25 4.40
N ASP A 45 -9.87 11.41 5.47
CA ASP A 45 -8.44 11.59 5.37
C ASP A 45 -7.98 10.51 4.39
N ARG A 46 -7.52 10.95 3.22
CA ARG A 46 -7.06 10.07 2.13
C ARG A 46 -5.72 9.48 2.50
N THR A 47 -5.56 9.05 3.74
CA THR A 47 -4.44 8.23 4.18
C THR A 47 -4.80 6.83 3.69
N PRO A 48 -4.21 6.32 2.60
CA PRO A 48 -4.44 4.95 2.19
C PRO A 48 -4.28 4.03 3.40
N PRO A 49 -5.25 3.13 3.61
CA PRO A 49 -5.27 2.33 4.82
C PRO A 49 -4.02 1.45 4.85
N LYS A 50 -3.42 1.30 6.04
CA LYS A 50 -2.34 0.32 6.33
C LYS A 50 -2.61 -1.07 5.74
N ALA A 51 -3.88 -1.41 5.56
CA ALA A 51 -4.36 -2.60 4.87
C ALA A 51 -3.73 -2.81 3.48
N TRP A 52 -3.43 -1.76 2.73
CA TRP A 52 -2.77 -1.86 1.42
C TRP A 52 -1.37 -2.42 1.54
N SER A 53 -0.54 -1.81 2.39
CA SER A 53 0.83 -2.25 2.68
C SER A 53 0.86 -3.68 3.24
N ILE A 54 -0.11 -4.03 4.10
CA ILE A 54 -0.30 -5.40 4.60
C ILE A 54 -0.60 -6.36 3.45
N ASN A 55 -1.50 -6.00 2.55
CA ASN A 55 -1.87 -6.85 1.42
C ASN A 55 -0.69 -7.03 0.44
N ASN A 56 0.05 -5.97 0.17
CA ASN A 56 1.24 -6.02 -0.68
C ASN A 56 2.32 -6.93 -0.08
N LEU A 57 2.63 -6.78 1.21
CA LEU A 57 3.59 -7.66 1.88
C LEU A 57 3.11 -9.12 1.98
N LYS A 58 1.81 -9.38 2.10
CA LYS A 58 1.27 -10.76 2.06
C LYS A 58 1.50 -11.40 0.69
N GLN A 59 1.21 -10.67 -0.37
CA GLN A 59 1.45 -11.13 -1.74
C GLN A 59 2.95 -11.35 -2.00
N LEU A 60 3.81 -10.40 -1.61
CA LEU A 60 5.26 -10.56 -1.69
C LEU A 60 5.75 -11.79 -0.91
N GLY A 61 5.22 -12.02 0.31
CA GLY A 61 5.52 -13.21 1.10
C GLY A 61 5.16 -14.51 0.38
N LEU A 62 3.98 -14.56 -0.26
CA LEU A 62 3.59 -15.71 -1.09
C LEU A 62 4.58 -15.95 -2.24
N PHE A 63 4.98 -14.91 -2.97
CA PHE A 63 5.94 -15.05 -4.06
C PHE A 63 7.34 -15.45 -3.59
N ILE A 64 7.79 -14.97 -2.42
CA ILE A 64 9.04 -15.43 -1.80
C ILE A 64 8.97 -16.92 -1.48
N HIS A 65 7.86 -17.40 -0.92
CA HIS A 65 7.67 -18.83 -0.66
C HIS A 65 7.66 -19.64 -1.96
N MET A 66 6.93 -19.19 -2.99
CA MET A 66 6.91 -19.84 -4.30
C MET A 66 8.30 -19.94 -4.93
N TYR A 67 9.09 -18.87 -4.85
CA TYR A 67 10.48 -18.86 -5.32
C TYR A 67 11.37 -19.87 -4.57
N SER A 68 11.16 -19.97 -3.26
CA SER A 68 12.00 -20.80 -2.38
C SER A 68 11.77 -22.30 -2.57
N PHE A 69 10.60 -22.71 -3.08
CA PHE A 69 10.32 -24.12 -3.42
C PHE A 69 11.28 -24.73 -4.44
N GLY A 70 11.99 -23.90 -5.22
CA GLY A 70 12.93 -24.37 -6.25
C GLY A 70 14.40 -23.97 -6.02
N SER A 71 14.75 -23.26 -4.95
CA SER A 71 16.07 -22.62 -4.82
C SER A 71 16.76 -22.76 -3.45
N ASP A 72 16.14 -23.44 -2.48
CA ASP A 72 16.62 -23.58 -1.08
C ASP A 72 16.96 -22.24 -0.38
N ALA A 73 16.61 -21.11 -0.99
CA ALA A 73 16.95 -19.77 -0.55
C ALA A 73 15.83 -18.79 -0.91
N ILE A 74 15.70 -17.73 -0.13
CA ILE A 74 14.84 -16.59 -0.49
C ILE A 74 15.48 -15.78 -1.62
N PRO A 75 14.70 -15.09 -2.46
CA PRO A 75 15.24 -14.38 -3.62
C PRO A 75 16.26 -13.32 -3.21
N PRO A 76 17.25 -12.98 -4.08
CA PRO A 76 18.29 -12.01 -3.76
C PRO A 76 17.75 -10.57 -3.61
N SER A 77 16.59 -10.28 -4.20
CA SER A 77 15.90 -8.99 -4.05
C SER A 77 14.40 -9.17 -4.29
N LEU A 78 13.56 -8.35 -3.65
CA LEU A 78 12.11 -8.32 -3.94
C LEU A 78 11.84 -8.04 -5.42
N THR A 79 12.55 -7.09 -5.99
CA THR A 79 12.42 -6.69 -7.40
C THR A 79 12.84 -7.80 -8.38
N GLY A 80 13.58 -8.81 -7.91
CA GLY A 80 13.93 -9.99 -8.69
C GLY A 80 12.73 -10.92 -8.94
N LEU A 81 11.64 -10.75 -8.20
CA LEU A 81 10.36 -11.43 -8.44
C LEU A 81 9.61 -10.87 -9.67
N TYR A 82 10.11 -9.79 -10.28
CA TYR A 82 9.59 -9.23 -11.52
C TYR A 82 10.45 -9.70 -12.72
N PRO A 83 9.87 -9.94 -13.93
CA PRO A 83 8.47 -9.89 -14.28
C PRO A 83 7.87 -11.29 -14.13
N ASP A 84 7.15 -11.53 -13.06
CA ASP A 84 6.24 -12.67 -12.99
C ASP A 84 4.88 -12.19 -13.54
N PRO A 85 4.17 -12.96 -14.37
CA PRO A 85 2.82 -12.60 -14.83
C PRO A 85 1.85 -12.25 -13.71
N CYS A 86 2.09 -12.72 -12.48
CA CYS A 86 1.29 -12.41 -11.30
C CYS A 86 1.73 -11.12 -10.56
N ASN A 87 2.84 -10.48 -10.96
CA ASN A 87 3.45 -9.36 -10.25
C ASN A 87 3.32 -8.03 -11.02
N THR A 88 2.47 -7.14 -10.52
CA THR A 88 2.42 -5.74 -10.99
C THR A 88 3.47 -4.89 -10.29
N LEU A 89 3.93 -3.81 -10.93
CA LEU A 89 4.87 -2.87 -10.30
C LEU A 89 4.31 -2.23 -9.02
N GLU A 90 2.98 -2.11 -8.93
CA GLU A 90 2.26 -1.57 -7.78
C GLU A 90 2.44 -2.41 -6.51
N LEU A 91 2.76 -3.70 -6.66
CA LEU A 91 3.01 -4.60 -5.54
C LEU A 91 4.23 -4.14 -4.69
N PHE A 92 5.23 -3.54 -5.33
CA PHE A 92 6.46 -3.07 -4.67
C PHE A 92 6.31 -1.71 -4.01
N LEU A 93 5.15 -1.05 -4.18
CA LEU A 93 4.92 0.30 -3.69
C LEU A 93 4.01 0.28 -2.46
N ASP A 94 4.26 1.20 -1.56
CA ASP A 94 3.32 1.63 -0.54
C ASP A 94 2.74 2.97 -1.03
N PRO A 95 1.41 3.14 -1.12
CA PRO A 95 0.82 4.38 -1.63
C PRO A 95 1.11 5.61 -0.76
N LEU A 96 1.59 5.43 0.48
CA LEU A 96 2.06 6.53 1.33
C LEU A 96 3.54 6.88 1.14
N ASP A 97 4.31 6.08 0.39
CA ASP A 97 5.71 6.39 0.13
C ASP A 97 5.82 7.35 -1.07
N GLU A 98 6.00 8.63 -0.78
CA GLU A 98 6.08 9.68 -1.81
C GLU A 98 7.35 9.56 -2.66
N SER A 99 8.41 8.96 -2.13
CA SER A 99 9.72 8.90 -2.76
C SER A 99 10.40 7.52 -2.56
N PRO A 100 9.82 6.44 -3.11
CA PRO A 100 10.37 5.10 -2.97
C PRO A 100 11.71 5.00 -3.72
N PRO A 101 12.78 4.49 -3.08
CA PRO A 101 14.08 4.35 -3.71
C PRO A 101 14.05 3.28 -4.81
N LEU A 102 14.98 3.40 -5.77
CA LEU A 102 15.22 2.37 -6.77
C LEU A 102 15.99 1.22 -6.12
N ARG A 103 15.53 -0.02 -6.33
CA ARG A 103 16.14 -1.23 -5.78
C ARG A 103 16.42 -2.27 -6.86
N GLY A 104 17.43 -3.10 -6.57
CA GLY A 104 17.81 -4.25 -7.38
C GLY A 104 18.40 -3.89 -8.74
N PRO A 105 18.79 -4.91 -9.54
CA PRO A 105 19.47 -4.71 -10.82
C PRO A 105 18.63 -4.00 -11.87
N ARG A 106 17.30 -3.94 -11.66
CA ARG A 106 16.34 -3.32 -12.59
C ARG A 106 15.94 -1.92 -12.18
N SER A 107 16.48 -1.40 -11.08
CA SER A 107 16.15 -0.06 -10.58
C SER A 107 14.64 0.15 -10.45
N ILE A 108 13.93 -0.82 -9.85
CA ILE A 108 12.48 -0.73 -9.63
C ILE A 108 12.23 0.04 -8.33
N ARG A 109 11.30 0.98 -8.34
CA ARG A 109 10.86 1.70 -7.14
C ARG A 109 10.27 0.71 -6.13
N CYS A 110 10.77 0.73 -4.89
CA CYS A 110 10.33 -0.19 -3.86
C CYS A 110 10.25 0.48 -2.49
N SER A 111 9.08 0.39 -1.86
CA SER A 111 8.76 0.99 -0.55
C SER A 111 9.06 0.09 0.64
N TYR A 112 9.71 -1.05 0.40
CA TYR A 112 10.01 -2.04 1.42
C TYR A 112 11.51 -2.26 1.53
N GLU A 113 12.01 -2.30 2.76
CA GLU A 113 13.31 -2.89 3.04
C GLU A 113 13.16 -4.40 3.00
N TYR A 114 14.19 -5.07 2.50
CA TYR A 114 14.21 -6.52 2.37
C TYR A 114 15.54 -7.05 2.86
N VAL A 115 15.49 -8.15 3.59
CA VAL A 115 16.66 -8.72 4.26
C VAL A 115 17.74 -9.07 3.23
N GLY A 116 17.37 -9.51 2.03
CA GLY A 116 18.26 -10.00 0.97
C GLY A 116 18.30 -11.54 0.93
N PRO A 117 19.21 -12.15 0.17
CA PRO A 117 19.29 -13.60 0.08
C PRO A 117 19.68 -14.21 1.44
N LEU A 118 18.97 -15.27 1.81
CA LEU A 118 19.22 -16.13 2.97
C LEU A 118 18.78 -17.56 2.63
N PRO A 119 19.38 -18.60 3.25
CA PRO A 119 18.83 -19.94 3.14
C PRO A 119 17.40 -19.98 3.71
N PHE A 120 16.50 -20.70 3.04
CA PHE A 120 15.07 -20.65 3.35
C PHE A 120 14.72 -21.28 4.71
N ASP A 121 15.50 -22.24 5.16
CA ASP A 121 15.36 -22.89 6.48
C ASP A 121 15.68 -21.94 7.66
N CYS A 122 16.34 -20.81 7.41
CA CYS A 122 16.76 -19.87 8.47
C CYS A 122 15.70 -18.85 8.86
N VAL A 123 14.70 -18.62 8.01
CA VAL A 123 13.87 -17.41 8.13
C VAL A 123 12.63 -17.59 9.00
N GLY A 124 12.37 -18.79 9.52
CA GLY A 124 11.08 -19.21 10.06
C GLY A 124 10.38 -18.18 10.96
N GLY A 125 11.07 -17.62 11.95
CA GLY A 125 10.52 -16.57 12.83
C GLY A 125 10.97 -15.15 12.49
N ALA A 126 11.97 -15.00 11.62
CA ALA A 126 12.67 -13.74 11.40
C ALA A 126 11.86 -12.77 10.53
N ILE A 127 12.06 -11.47 10.74
CA ILE A 127 11.59 -10.39 9.86
C ILE A 127 12.39 -10.42 8.57
N ILE A 128 11.72 -10.66 7.43
CA ILE A 128 12.38 -10.73 6.12
C ILE A 128 12.13 -9.49 5.27
N ALA A 129 11.06 -8.73 5.53
CA ALA A 129 10.79 -7.46 4.88
C ALA A 129 9.95 -6.54 5.78
N TYR A 130 10.06 -5.23 5.57
CA TYR A 130 9.18 -4.26 6.23
C TYR A 130 9.03 -2.98 5.41
N SER A 131 7.92 -2.26 5.59
CA SER A 131 7.72 -0.91 5.01
C SER A 131 8.76 0.05 5.57
N ARG A 132 9.41 0.88 4.74
CA ARG A 132 10.44 1.82 5.21
C ARG A 132 9.93 2.72 6.37
N ARG A 133 10.86 3.07 7.25
CA ARG A 133 10.62 4.00 8.35
C ARG A 133 10.10 5.34 7.80
N GLY A 134 9.09 5.91 8.45
CA GLY A 134 8.54 7.22 8.10
C GLY A 134 7.40 7.21 7.09
N ILE A 135 7.16 6.11 6.36
CA ILE A 135 5.98 5.96 5.49
C ILE A 135 4.70 6.01 6.31
N HIS A 136 4.65 5.23 7.40
CA HIS A 136 3.52 5.18 8.31
C HIS A 136 3.88 5.85 9.64
N LYS A 137 2.99 6.69 10.16
CA LYS A 137 3.20 7.34 11.46
C LYS A 137 3.23 6.29 12.59
N GLY A 138 4.35 6.22 13.29
CA GLY A 138 4.50 5.47 14.55
C GLY A 138 4.74 3.96 14.41
N GLY A 139 4.97 3.43 13.21
CA GLY A 139 5.27 2.02 13.04
C GLY A 139 5.46 1.58 11.59
N ARG A 140 5.54 0.26 11.39
CA ARG A 140 5.80 -0.38 10.11
C ARG A 140 4.92 -1.59 9.92
N VAL A 141 4.67 -1.93 8.66
CA VAL A 141 4.15 -3.25 8.29
C VAL A 141 5.33 -4.17 8.06
N VAL A 142 5.29 -5.35 8.69
CA VAL A 142 6.41 -6.27 8.79
C VAL A 142 5.98 -7.64 8.29
N LEU A 143 6.79 -8.25 7.44
CA LEU A 143 6.67 -9.61 6.94
C LEU A 143 7.70 -10.50 7.64
N TYR A 144 7.23 -11.60 8.23
CA TYR A 144 8.06 -12.63 8.86
C TYR A 144 8.27 -13.81 7.89
N GLY A 145 9.33 -14.59 8.08
CA GLY A 145 9.68 -15.70 7.18
C GLY A 145 8.72 -16.89 7.23
N ASN A 146 7.83 -16.97 8.23
CA ASN A 146 6.67 -17.87 8.21
C ASN A 146 5.47 -17.32 7.39
N GLY A 147 5.64 -16.20 6.68
CA GLY A 147 4.62 -15.56 5.87
C GLY A 147 3.63 -14.69 6.65
N ALA A 148 3.76 -14.59 7.98
CA ALA A 148 2.91 -13.70 8.76
C ALA A 148 3.22 -12.23 8.40
N VAL A 149 2.17 -11.41 8.31
CA VAL A 149 2.29 -9.96 8.14
C VAL A 149 1.60 -9.25 9.28
N ARG A 150 2.28 -8.29 9.92
CA ARG A 150 1.76 -7.55 11.09
C ARG A 150 2.14 -6.08 11.02
N TRP A 151 1.26 -5.23 11.55
CA TRP A 151 1.62 -3.89 11.96
C TRP A 151 2.41 -3.98 13.28
N ARG A 152 3.53 -3.27 13.37
CA ARG A 152 4.33 -3.13 14.59
C ARG A 152 4.65 -1.66 14.81
N THR A 153 4.52 -1.19 16.05
CA THR A 153 4.97 0.15 16.42
C THR A 153 6.51 0.22 16.42
N GLU A 154 7.09 1.41 16.29
CA GLU A 154 8.55 1.57 16.37
C GLU A 154 9.12 1.11 17.72
N ASP A 155 8.37 1.29 18.80
CA ASP A 155 8.73 0.81 20.14
C ASP A 155 8.79 -0.72 20.20
N GLN A 156 7.77 -1.40 19.68
CA GLN A 156 7.75 -2.87 19.57
C GLN A 156 8.84 -3.45 18.65
N LEU A 157 9.41 -2.63 17.75
CA LEU A 157 10.51 -3.03 16.88
C LEU A 157 11.88 -2.77 17.49
N SER A 158 11.96 -1.83 18.43
CA SER A 158 13.19 -1.41 19.10
C SER A 158 13.42 -2.15 20.42
N SER A 159 12.34 -2.46 21.14
CA SER A 159 12.36 -3.13 22.44
C SER A 159 12.36 -4.66 22.29
N PRO A 160 13.08 -5.42 23.14
CA PRO A 160 13.02 -6.88 23.13
C PRO A 160 11.59 -7.40 23.24
N ALA A 161 11.22 -8.35 22.38
CA ALA A 161 9.89 -8.95 22.40
C ALA A 161 9.76 -9.92 23.59
N PRO A 162 8.60 -9.95 24.27
CA PRO A 162 8.29 -11.00 25.23
C PRO A 162 8.34 -12.40 24.61
N ALA A 163 8.58 -13.41 25.44
CA ALA A 163 8.54 -14.81 24.99
C ALA A 163 7.18 -15.17 24.37
N GLY A 164 7.21 -15.78 23.18
CA GLY A 164 6.00 -16.18 22.44
C GLY A 164 5.39 -15.09 21.56
N GLU A 165 5.95 -13.87 21.56
CA GLU A 165 5.56 -12.82 20.63
C GLU A 165 6.43 -12.80 19.36
N PHE A 166 5.95 -12.07 18.34
CA PHE A 166 6.75 -11.80 17.16
C PHE A 166 8.00 -10.97 17.52
N PRO A 167 9.18 -11.32 16.97
CA PRO A 167 10.43 -10.70 17.38
C PRO A 167 10.50 -9.21 17.01
N SER A 168 11.28 -8.47 17.80
CA SER A 168 11.78 -7.14 17.44
C SER A 168 12.85 -7.24 16.35
N LEU A 169 13.36 -6.11 15.84
CA LEU A 169 14.46 -6.12 14.88
C LEU A 169 15.71 -6.80 15.46
N ARG A 170 16.06 -6.49 16.72
CA ARG A 170 17.21 -7.09 17.41
C ARG A 170 17.03 -8.60 17.61
N ASN A 171 15.89 -9.03 18.14
CA ASN A 171 15.65 -10.46 18.37
C ASN A 171 15.59 -11.26 17.06
N SER A 172 15.08 -10.64 16.00
CA SER A 172 15.04 -11.26 14.68
C SER A 172 16.44 -11.46 14.09
N TYR A 173 17.34 -10.50 14.28
CA TYR A 173 18.74 -10.65 13.89
C TYR A 173 19.43 -11.76 14.70
N GLU A 174 19.27 -11.75 16.02
CA GLU A 174 19.86 -12.77 16.91
C GLU A 174 19.39 -14.17 16.53
N LEU A 175 18.11 -14.35 16.23
CA LEU A 175 17.55 -15.61 15.72
C LEU A 175 18.23 -16.05 14.43
N LEU A 176 18.35 -15.15 13.44
CA LEU A 176 19.04 -15.48 12.18
C LEU A 176 20.52 -15.84 12.37
N ILE A 177 21.24 -15.10 13.21
CA ILE A 177 22.67 -15.38 13.45
C ILE A 177 22.83 -16.70 14.21
N SER A 178 21.95 -17.01 15.15
CA SER A 178 21.93 -18.31 15.83
C SER A 178 21.66 -19.46 14.86
N ASP A 179 20.67 -19.32 13.99
CA ASP A 179 20.22 -20.40 13.10
C ASP A 179 21.15 -20.63 11.90
N CYS A 180 21.79 -19.58 11.39
CA CYS A 180 22.61 -19.71 10.18
C CYS A 180 23.85 -18.83 10.11
N GLY A 181 24.26 -18.18 11.20
CA GLY A 181 25.41 -17.27 11.21
C GLY A 181 26.69 -17.88 10.64
N GLU A 182 26.95 -19.16 10.91
CA GLU A 182 28.12 -19.89 10.38
C GLU A 182 28.10 -20.09 8.86
N ARG A 183 26.92 -20.05 8.23
CA ARG A 183 26.75 -20.18 6.77
C ARG A 183 26.88 -18.83 6.04
N LEU A 184 26.89 -17.72 6.77
CA LEU A 184 26.88 -16.38 6.20
C LEU A 184 28.31 -15.80 6.13
N SER A 185 28.63 -15.15 5.01
CA SER A 185 29.84 -14.35 4.91
C SER A 185 29.79 -13.14 5.85
N GLU A 186 30.95 -12.61 6.23
CA GLU A 186 31.03 -11.39 7.05
C GLU A 186 30.40 -10.18 6.38
N GLU A 187 30.55 -10.05 5.06
CA GLU A 187 29.85 -9.02 4.26
C GLU A 187 28.33 -9.15 4.42
N ARG A 188 27.82 -10.38 4.39
CA ARG A 188 26.40 -10.63 4.55
C ARG A 188 25.92 -10.32 5.96
N LYS A 189 26.69 -10.70 7.00
CA LYS A 189 26.39 -10.33 8.39
C LYS A 189 26.36 -8.82 8.59
N ALA A 190 27.28 -8.08 7.97
CA ALA A 190 27.29 -6.61 8.00
C ALA A 190 26.06 -6.01 7.29
N ALA A 191 25.65 -6.57 6.16
CA ALA A 191 24.41 -6.17 5.49
C ALA A 191 23.17 -6.44 6.35
N LEU A 192 23.13 -7.57 7.08
CA LEU A 192 22.06 -7.88 8.02
C LEU A 192 22.00 -6.88 9.17
N ARG A 193 23.14 -6.50 9.78
CA ARG A 193 23.14 -5.47 10.84
C ARG A 193 22.49 -4.17 10.37
N ARG A 194 22.84 -3.71 9.16
CA ARG A 194 22.21 -2.54 8.52
C ARG A 194 20.70 -2.71 8.32
N PHE A 195 20.26 -3.85 7.81
CA PHE A 195 18.83 -4.14 7.62
C PHE A 195 18.06 -4.15 8.94
N TYR A 196 18.64 -4.69 10.01
CA TYR A 196 18.03 -4.76 11.33
C TYR A 196 18.21 -3.51 12.18
N GLU A 197 18.80 -2.45 11.64
CA GLU A 197 19.10 -1.21 12.38
C GLU A 197 19.90 -1.48 13.66
N ILE A 198 20.69 -2.56 13.66
CA ILE A 198 21.65 -2.84 14.73
C ILE A 198 22.89 -2.07 14.33
N GLU A 199 23.29 -1.14 15.20
CA GLU A 199 24.49 -0.32 15.06
C GLU A 199 25.64 -1.15 14.46
N PRO A 200 26.44 -0.59 13.53
CA PRO A 200 27.69 -1.23 13.13
C PRO A 200 28.63 -1.41 14.33
#